data_AF-A0A1A8NGG6-F1
#
_entry.id   AF-A0A1A8NGG6-F1
#
_cell.length_a   1.000
_cell.length_b   1.000
_cell.length_c   1.000
_cell.angle_alpha   90.00
_cell.angle_beta   90.00
_cell.angle_gamma   90.00
#
_symmetry.space_group_name_H-M   'P 1'
#
loop_
_entity.id
_entity.type
_entity.pdbx_description
1 polymer ?
#
loop_
_entity_poly.entity_id
_entity_poly.type
_entity_poly.pdbx_seq_one_letter_code
_entity_poly.pdbx_strand_id
1 'polypeptide(L)'
;GQWKGLSAGGCGNYKDSYKHNPIYQINLERSGPLLIELRGSRQYSVGFEMVTVSTVGDPGPAALQKKSSGDYRCGFSYMEVDHVPAGIYNIIPTTFLPKQEGPFFLDFGSTSPLKVSQLQ
;
A
#
# COMPACT_ATOMS: atom_id res chain seq x y z
N GLY A 1 5.00 2.25 10.14
CA GLY A 1 4.27 3.43 10.63
C GLY A 1 3.33 3.02 11.75
N GLN A 2 2.22 3.74 11.92
CA GLN A 2 1.15 3.35 12.85
C GLN A 2 -0.21 3.87 12.37
N TRP A 3 -1.28 3.15 12.71
CA TRP A 3 -2.65 3.64 12.66
C TRP A 3 -2.98 4.27 14.02
N LYS A 4 -3.37 5.54 14.05
CA LYS A 4 -3.67 6.26 15.30
C LYS A 4 -4.60 7.44 15.08
N GLY A 5 -5.62 7.59 15.92
CA GLY A 5 -6.60 8.67 15.81
C GLY A 5 -7.28 8.64 14.44
N LEU A 6 -7.20 9.77 13.72
CA LEU A 6 -7.79 9.88 12.38
C LEU A 6 -7.21 8.88 11.38
N SER A 7 -5.93 8.49 11.52
CA SER A 7 -5.30 7.57 10.57
C SER A 7 -5.67 6.11 10.75
N ALA A 8 -6.42 5.75 11.81
CA ALA A 8 -7.05 4.44 11.95
C ALA A 8 -8.35 4.37 11.12
N GLY A 9 -8.22 4.51 9.80
CA GLY A 9 -9.33 4.76 8.89
C GLY A 9 -10.11 3.53 8.43
N GLY A 10 -9.54 2.33 8.61
CA GLY A 10 -10.16 1.07 8.14
C GLY A 10 -10.08 0.89 6.62
N CYS A 11 -10.62 -0.22 6.11
CA CYS A 11 -10.54 -0.58 4.70
C CYS A 11 -11.46 0.27 3.80
N GLY A 12 -11.39 0.06 2.48
CA GLY A 12 -12.15 0.82 1.48
C GLY A 12 -13.68 0.76 1.61
N ASN A 13 -14.21 -0.15 2.43
CA ASN A 13 -15.64 -0.20 2.77
C ASN A 13 -16.07 1.03 3.59
N TYR A 14 -15.14 1.64 4.33
CA TYR A 14 -15.39 2.79 5.21
C TYR A 14 -14.97 4.09 4.52
N LYS A 15 -15.68 4.47 3.45
CA LYS A 15 -15.32 5.58 2.54
C LYS A 15 -14.99 6.90 3.25
N ASP A 16 -15.73 7.22 4.31
CA ASP A 16 -15.55 8.48 5.04
C ASP A 16 -14.22 8.54 5.81
N SER A 17 -13.76 7.41 6.34
CA SER A 17 -12.55 7.33 7.15
C SER A 17 -11.33 6.79 6.40
N TYR A 18 -11.55 6.01 5.34
CA TYR A 18 -10.50 5.35 4.56
C TYR A 18 -9.44 6.35 4.04
N LYS A 19 -9.88 7.52 3.59
CA LYS A 19 -9.02 8.59 3.05
C LYS A 19 -7.99 9.13 4.06
N HIS A 20 -8.15 8.84 5.35
CA HIS A 20 -7.26 9.30 6.41
C HIS A 20 -6.16 8.29 6.75
N ASN A 21 -6.21 7.06 6.24
CA ASN A 21 -5.15 6.07 6.48
C ASN A 21 -3.79 6.58 6.00
N PRO A 22 -2.67 6.14 6.59
CA PRO A 22 -1.34 6.53 6.13
C PRO A 22 -1.15 6.27 4.63
N ILE A 23 -0.40 7.14 3.95
CA ILE A 23 -0.07 6.95 2.53
C ILE A 23 1.44 7.01 2.36
N TYR A 24 2.02 5.95 1.81
CA TYR A 24 3.42 5.90 1.44
C TYR A 24 3.54 5.99 -0.07
N GLN A 25 4.39 6.88 -0.57
CA GLN A 25 4.71 6.96 -1.97
C GLN A 25 6.00 6.22 -2.24
N ILE A 26 5.98 5.35 -3.25
CA ILE A 26 7.17 4.72 -3.80
C ILE A 26 7.47 5.27 -5.19
N ASN A 27 8.74 5.53 -5.45
CA ASN A 27 9.26 5.82 -6.78
C ASN A 27 10.16 4.67 -7.22
N LEU A 28 9.70 3.93 -8.23
CA LEU A 28 10.42 2.82 -8.83
C LEU A 28 11.16 3.33 -10.07
N GLU A 29 12.48 3.40 -9.99
CA GLU A 29 13.30 4.02 -11.05
C GLU A 29 13.37 3.18 -12.34
N ARG A 30 13.16 1.86 -12.25
CA ARG A 30 13.21 0.92 -13.37
C ARG A 30 12.14 -0.16 -13.22
N SER A 31 11.54 -0.57 -14.33
CA SER A 31 10.52 -1.63 -14.34
C SER A 31 11.12 -2.95 -13.85
N GLY A 32 10.35 -3.71 -13.08
CA GLY A 32 10.83 -4.98 -12.52
C GLY A 32 9.89 -5.58 -11.47
N PRO A 33 10.31 -6.67 -10.82
CA PRO A 33 9.53 -7.32 -9.78
C PRO A 33 9.45 -6.45 -8.52
N LEU A 34 8.28 -6.47 -7.89
CA LEU A 34 8.00 -5.75 -6.64
C LEU A 34 7.27 -6.68 -5.66
N LEU A 35 7.81 -6.79 -4.45
CA LEU A 35 7.18 -7.41 -3.29
C LEU A 35 6.86 -6.32 -2.27
N ILE A 36 5.64 -6.29 -1.77
CA ILE A 36 5.23 -5.42 -0.68
C ILE A 36 4.68 -6.29 0.44
N GLU A 37 5.20 -6.12 1.65
CA GLU A 37 4.75 -6.85 2.84
C GLU A 37 4.26 -5.87 3.90
N LEU A 38 3.11 -6.18 4.50
CA LEU A 38 2.54 -5.44 5.63
C LEU A 38 2.45 -6.35 6.84
N ARG A 39 3.08 -5.94 7.93
CA ARG A 39 3.06 -6.61 9.23
C ARG A 39 2.40 -5.69 10.27
N GLY A 40 1.37 -6.18 10.94
CA GLY A 40 0.66 -5.46 12.01
C GLY A 40 0.39 -6.36 13.22
N SER A 41 -0.47 -5.90 14.14
CA SER A 41 -0.92 -6.72 15.26
C SER A 41 -1.62 -8.00 14.77
N ARG A 42 -1.31 -9.15 15.37
CA ARG A 42 -1.98 -10.43 15.08
C ARG A 42 -3.48 -10.41 15.36
N GLN A 43 -3.95 -9.45 16.15
CA GLN A 43 -5.37 -9.26 16.47
C GLN A 43 -6.15 -8.54 15.36
N TYR A 44 -5.46 -7.90 14.41
CA TYR A 44 -6.09 -7.15 13.32
C TYR A 44 -5.91 -7.87 11.99
N SER A 45 -6.99 -7.94 11.22
CA SER A 45 -6.90 -8.27 9.81
C SER A 45 -6.37 -7.04 9.07
N VAL A 46 -5.24 -7.19 8.39
CA VAL A 46 -4.53 -6.10 7.70
C VAL A 46 -4.49 -6.36 6.19
N GLY A 47 -4.38 -5.27 5.44
CA GLY A 47 -4.23 -5.27 4.00
C GLY A 47 -3.73 -3.92 3.50
N PHE A 48 -3.47 -3.82 2.22
CA PHE A 48 -3.09 -2.54 1.60
C PHE A 48 -3.54 -2.45 0.15
N GLU A 49 -3.57 -1.22 -0.34
CA GLU A 49 -3.85 -0.92 -1.74
C GLU A 49 -2.68 -0.17 -2.36
N MET A 50 -2.32 -0.52 -3.60
CA MET A 50 -1.34 0.16 -4.43
C MET A 50 -2.06 0.87 -5.56
N VAL A 51 -1.88 2.18 -5.65
CA VAL A 51 -2.51 3.06 -6.64
C VAL A 51 -1.44 3.68 -7.51
N THR A 52 -1.54 3.48 -8.83
CA THR A 52 -0.66 4.17 -9.79
C THR A 52 -0.91 5.68 -9.77
N VAL A 53 0.16 6.46 -9.59
CA VAL A 53 0.14 7.92 -9.69
C VAL A 53 0.65 8.33 -11.07
N SER A 54 1.78 7.76 -11.51
CA SER A 54 2.33 7.96 -12.85
C SER A 54 3.21 6.77 -13.24
N THR A 55 3.35 6.52 -14.54
CA THR A 55 4.28 5.53 -15.09
C THR A 55 5.14 6.18 -16.17
N VAL A 56 6.36 5.67 -16.34
CA VAL A 56 7.26 6.07 -17.42
C VAL A 56 6.98 5.20 -18.64
N GLY A 57 6.50 5.79 -19.74
CA GLY A 57 6.14 5.09 -20.98
C GLY A 57 4.70 5.36 -21.44
N ASP A 58 4.27 4.68 -22.50
CA ASP A 58 2.95 4.88 -23.13
C ASP A 58 1.82 4.50 -22.15
N PRO A 59 0.98 5.46 -21.70
CA PRO A 59 -0.08 5.23 -20.73
C PRO A 59 -1.28 4.61 -21.44
N GLY A 60 -1.10 3.38 -21.95
CA GLY A 60 -2.22 2.57 -22.44
C GLY A 60 -3.38 2.60 -21.43
N PRO A 61 -4.61 2.25 -21.84
CA PRO A 61 -5.87 2.50 -21.09
C PRO A 61 -5.92 1.99 -19.63
N ALA A 62 -4.89 1.30 -19.17
CA ALA A 62 -4.63 0.89 -17.80
C ALA A 62 -3.96 1.94 -16.89
N ALA A 63 -3.80 3.21 -17.30
CA ALA A 63 -3.02 4.23 -16.57
C ALA A 63 -3.39 4.50 -15.09
N LEU A 64 -4.57 4.07 -14.63
CA LEU A 64 -4.93 4.00 -13.20
C LEU A 64 -5.27 2.55 -12.82
N GLN A 65 -4.27 1.69 -12.70
CA GLN A 65 -4.46 0.40 -12.04
C GLN A 65 -4.42 0.59 -10.53
N LYS A 66 -5.44 0.03 -9.87
CA LYS A 66 -5.43 -0.20 -8.44
C LYS A 66 -5.21 -1.68 -8.21
N LYS A 67 -4.17 -2.02 -7.45
CA LYS A 67 -3.90 -3.39 -6.98
C LYS A 67 -4.06 -3.42 -5.46
N SER A 68 -4.27 -4.61 -4.90
CA SER A 68 -4.32 -4.79 -3.44
C SER A 68 -3.59 -6.06 -3.04
N SER A 69 -3.33 -6.19 -1.74
CA SER A 69 -2.84 -7.43 -1.13
C SER A 69 -3.86 -8.58 -1.14
N GLY A 70 -5.04 -8.40 -1.74
CA GLY A 70 -6.16 -9.34 -1.70
C GLY A 70 -6.93 -9.29 -0.38
N ASP A 71 -7.40 -10.45 0.09
CA ASP A 71 -8.14 -10.58 1.34
C ASP A 71 -7.32 -10.09 2.56
N TYR A 72 -8.00 -9.46 3.51
CA TYR A 72 -7.37 -8.99 4.75
C TYR A 72 -7.05 -10.20 5.64
N ARG A 73 -5.81 -10.26 6.12
CA ARG A 73 -5.28 -11.41 6.87
C ARG A 73 -4.74 -10.97 8.22
N CYS A 74 -4.86 -11.83 9.23
CA CYS A 74 -4.47 -11.48 10.61
C CYS A 74 -2.96 -11.23 10.72
N GLY A 75 -2.57 -10.00 11.05
CA GLY A 75 -1.20 -9.59 11.34
C GLY A 75 -0.22 -9.54 10.16
N PHE A 76 -0.51 -10.18 9.02
CA PHE A 76 0.37 -10.21 7.86
C PHE A 76 -0.39 -10.31 6.55
N SER A 77 0.01 -9.50 5.56
CA SER A 77 -0.46 -9.56 4.18
C SER A 77 0.66 -9.15 3.23
N TYR A 78 0.68 -9.67 2.00
CA TYR A 78 1.69 -9.31 1.00
C TYR A 78 1.08 -9.22 -0.40
N MET A 79 1.82 -8.61 -1.32
CA MET A 79 1.54 -8.61 -2.75
C MET A 79 2.85 -8.74 -3.50
N GLU A 80 2.90 -9.66 -4.46
CA GLU A 80 4.03 -9.88 -5.35
C GLU A 80 3.58 -9.66 -6.79
N VAL A 81 4.36 -8.90 -7.56
CA VAL A 81 4.10 -8.62 -8.97
C VAL A 81 5.42 -8.73 -9.73
N ASP A 82 5.51 -9.66 -10.67
CA ASP A 82 6.74 -9.93 -11.44
C ASP A 82 7.21 -8.75 -12.28
N HIS A 83 6.28 -7.91 -12.72
CA HIS A 83 6.58 -6.76 -13.57
C HIS A 83 5.71 -5.55 -13.23
N VAL A 84 6.28 -4.63 -12.46
CA VAL A 84 5.75 -3.29 -12.21
C VAL A 84 6.48 -2.29 -13.08
N PRO A 85 5.79 -1.46 -13.88
CA PRO A 85 6.43 -0.39 -14.66
C PRO A 85 7.19 0.60 -13.78
N ALA A 86 8.27 1.18 -14.29
CA ALA A 86 8.91 2.34 -13.65
C ALA A 86 7.88 3.47 -13.47
N GLY A 87 7.86 4.11 -12.31
CA GLY A 87 6.80 5.08 -12.00
C GLY A 87 6.64 5.40 -10.52
N ILE A 88 5.60 6.16 -10.23
CA ILE A 88 5.23 6.61 -8.90
C ILE A 88 3.93 5.92 -8.49
N TYR A 89 3.93 5.37 -7.29
CA TYR A 89 2.78 4.63 -6.74
C TYR A 89 2.53 5.01 -5.29
N ASN A 90 1.26 5.09 -4.91
CA ASN A 90 0.84 5.30 -3.53
C ASN A 90 0.39 3.97 -2.91
N ILE A 91 0.83 3.70 -1.70
CA ILE A 91 0.54 2.50 -0.91
C ILE A 91 -0.22 2.92 0.34
N ILE A 92 -1.43 2.41 0.49
CA ILE A 92 -2.32 2.72 1.62
C ILE A 92 -2.49 1.48 2.49
N PRO A 93 -1.66 1.30 3.55
CA PRO A 93 -1.86 0.24 4.53
C PRO A 93 -3.03 0.54 5.46
N THR A 94 -3.86 -0.46 5.71
CA THR A 94 -5.07 -0.34 6.52
C THR A 94 -5.28 -1.57 7.41
N THR A 95 -6.01 -1.37 8.50
CA THR A 95 -6.75 -2.45 9.15
C THR A 95 -8.10 -2.67 8.45
N PHE A 96 -8.75 -3.80 8.70
CA PHE A 96 -10.08 -4.03 8.13
C PHE A 96 -11.12 -3.07 8.71
N LEU A 97 -11.18 -2.95 10.04
CA LEU A 97 -12.11 -2.05 10.73
C LEU A 97 -11.44 -0.71 11.08
N PRO A 98 -12.17 0.42 11.06
CA PRO A 98 -11.67 1.69 11.58
C PRO A 98 -11.41 1.64 13.08
N LYS A 99 -10.68 2.64 13.61
CA LYS A 99 -10.35 2.82 15.04
C LYS A 99 -9.51 1.69 15.65
N GLN A 100 -8.94 0.81 14.81
CA GLN A 100 -7.95 -0.18 15.23
C GLN A 100 -6.57 0.49 15.21
N GLU A 101 -6.10 0.89 16.39
CA GLU A 101 -4.84 1.61 16.55
C GLU A 101 -3.69 0.64 16.82
N GLY A 102 -2.53 0.91 16.21
CA GLY A 102 -1.35 0.11 16.46
C GLY A 102 -0.21 0.34 15.47
N PRO A 103 0.99 -0.15 15.80
CA PRO A 103 2.14 -0.07 14.91
C PRO A 103 2.00 -1.05 13.75
N PHE A 104 2.69 -0.74 12.66
CA PHE A 104 2.90 -1.66 11.54
C PHE A 104 4.27 -1.46 10.90
N PHE A 105 4.76 -2.51 10.23
CA PHE A 105 5.89 -2.46 9.31
C PHE A 105 5.38 -2.63 7.88
N LEU A 106 5.91 -1.82 6.97
CA LEU A 106 5.61 -1.89 5.54
C LEU A 106 6.96 -2.00 4.83
N ASP A 107 7.22 -3.18 4.29
CA ASP A 107 8.50 -3.55 3.69
C ASP A 107 8.36 -3.63 2.17
N PHE A 108 9.40 -3.18 1.46
CA PHE A 108 9.44 -3.11 0.01
C PHE A 108 10.64 -3.89 -0.51
N GLY A 109 10.38 -5.00 -1.22
CA GLY A 109 11.38 -5.78 -1.94
C GLY A 109 11.36 -5.46 -3.43
N SER A 110 12.50 -5.09 -3.99
CA SER A 110 12.67 -4.81 -5.42
C SER A 110 14.10 -5.16 -5.84
N THR A 111 14.28 -5.52 -7.11
CA THR A 111 15.62 -5.69 -7.71
C THR A 111 16.23 -4.38 -8.20
N SER A 112 15.44 -3.31 -8.24
CA SER A 112 15.88 -1.95 -8.60
C SER A 112 15.77 -1.00 -7.42
N PRO A 113 16.61 0.05 -7.34
CA PRO A 113 16.47 1.08 -6.31
C PRO A 113 15.04 1.62 -6.25
N LEU A 114 14.49 1.67 -5.04
CA LEU A 114 13.23 2.36 -4.76
C LEU A 114 13.46 3.48 -3.75
N LYS A 115 12.76 4.60 -3.95
CA LYS A 115 12.66 5.66 -2.94
C LYS A 115 11.28 5.60 -2.30
N VAL A 116 11.24 5.75 -0.99
CA VAL A 116 9.99 5.72 -0.20
C VAL A 116 9.86 7.04 0.55
N SER A 117 8.68 7.64 0.50
CA SER A 117 8.31 8.80 1.33
C SER A 117 6.93 8.58 1.95
N GLN A 118 6.68 9.19 3.10
CA GLN A 118 5.35 9.22 3.70
C GLN A 118 4.66 10.53 3.30
N LEU A 119 3.45 10.45 2.77
CA LEU A 119 2.63 11.59 2.36
C LEU A 119 1.66 12.04 3.47
N GLN A 120 1.13 11.09 4.24
CA GLN A 120 0.32 11.32 5.44
C GLN A 120 0.49 10.21 6.47
#